data_AF-A0A239DZ98-F1
#
_entry.id   AF-A0A239DZ98-F1
#
_cell.length_a   1.000
_cell.length_b   1.000
_cell.length_c   1.000
_cell.angle_alpha   90.00
_cell.angle_beta   90.00
_cell.angle_gamma   90.00
#
_symmetry.space_group_name_H-M   'P 1'
#
loop_
_entity.id
_entity.type
_entity.pdbx_description
1 polymer ?
#
loop_
_entity_poly.entity_id
_entity_poly.type
_entity_poly.pdbx_seq_one_letter_code
_entity_poly.pdbx_strand_id
1 'polypeptide(L)'
;MSEKQTSFSIKYWSEDDRPREKLVNKGRLALSDAELIAILIGSGNRTESAVGLSKRILATSSNNLSELGKQSVKDLMKFKGMGFVAHLFRIRKKKVQA
;
A
#
# COMPACT_ATOMS: atom_id res chain seq x y z
N MET A 1 -3.13 -8.39 29.98
CA MET A 1 -3.70 -7.35 29.10
C MET A 1 -2.82 -7.18 27.88
N SER A 2 -3.28 -7.62 26.70
CA SER A 2 -2.98 -7.00 25.40
C SER A 2 -3.85 -7.69 24.35
N GLU A 3 -5.02 -7.12 24.11
CA GLU A 3 -5.95 -7.55 23.09
C GLU A 3 -5.28 -7.44 21.70
N LYS A 4 -4.86 -8.57 21.15
CA LYS A 4 -4.45 -8.66 19.76
C LYS A 4 -5.72 -8.50 18.91
N GLN A 5 -6.01 -7.27 18.48
CA GLN A 5 -7.08 -7.02 17.51
C GLN A 5 -6.74 -7.68 16.18
N THR A 6 -7.18 -8.93 16.04
CA THR A 6 -7.36 -9.68 14.80
C THR A 6 -8.49 -9.06 13.99
N SER A 7 -8.34 -7.83 13.49
CA SER A 7 -9.33 -7.23 12.59
C SER A 7 -8.77 -6.15 11.67
N PHE A 8 -7.56 -6.35 11.13
CA PHE A 8 -7.03 -5.49 10.05
C PHE A 8 -7.14 -6.14 8.67
N SER A 9 -7.89 -7.24 8.57
CA SER A 9 -8.08 -7.95 7.31
C SER A 9 -9.10 -7.19 6.48
N ILE A 10 -8.61 -6.44 5.50
CA ILE A 10 -9.37 -5.83 4.39
C ILE A 10 -10.30 -6.84 3.69
N LYS A 11 -10.09 -8.15 3.91
CA LYS A 11 -10.99 -9.24 3.51
C LYS A 11 -12.41 -9.13 4.09
N TYR A 12 -12.63 -8.39 5.17
CA TYR A 12 -13.97 -8.22 5.76
C TYR A 12 -14.66 -6.92 5.33
N TRP A 13 -13.99 -6.07 4.55
CA TRP A 13 -14.64 -4.86 4.03
C TRP A 13 -15.67 -5.23 2.96
N SER A 14 -16.65 -4.36 2.76
CA SER A 14 -17.59 -4.43 1.64
C SER A 14 -16.83 -4.48 0.31
N GLU A 15 -17.39 -5.16 -0.68
CA GLU A 15 -16.74 -5.32 -2.00
C GLU A 15 -16.41 -3.95 -2.64
N ASP A 16 -17.25 -2.95 -2.42
CA ASP A 16 -17.01 -1.56 -2.86
C ASP A 16 -15.85 -0.86 -2.16
N ASP A 17 -15.51 -1.27 -0.93
CA ASP A 17 -14.41 -0.71 -0.14
C ASP A 17 -13.10 -1.50 -0.33
N ARG A 18 -13.19 -2.74 -0.86
CA ARG A 18 -12.00 -3.54 -1.14
C ARG A 18 -11.30 -2.96 -2.36
N PRO A 19 -10.05 -2.49 -2.24
CA PRO A 19 -9.38 -1.78 -3.32
C PRO A 19 -9.17 -2.65 -4.58
N ARG A 20 -9.04 -3.98 -4.44
CA ARG A 20 -9.02 -4.90 -5.60
C ARG A 20 -10.37 -5.00 -6.32
N GLU A 21 -11.45 -5.20 -5.58
CA GLU A 21 -12.79 -5.34 -6.15
C GLU A 21 -13.29 -4.01 -6.72
N LYS A 22 -13.06 -2.91 -5.99
CA LYS A 22 -13.30 -1.54 -6.46
C LYS A 22 -12.54 -1.21 -7.75
N LEU A 23 -11.30 -1.69 -7.90
CA LEU A 23 -10.53 -1.56 -9.15
C LEU A 23 -11.20 -2.31 -10.30
N VAL A 24 -11.75 -3.50 -10.06
CA VAL A 24 -12.44 -4.29 -11.08
C VAL A 24 -13.78 -3.65 -11.47
N ASN A 25 -14.57 -3.22 -10.49
CA ASN A 25 -15.91 -2.67 -10.72
C ASN A 25 -15.92 -1.23 -11.22
N LYS A 26 -15.07 -0.35 -10.67
CA LYS A 26 -15.09 1.09 -10.97
C LYS A 26 -13.84 1.58 -11.73
N GLY A 27 -12.85 0.72 -11.92
CA GLY A 27 -11.60 1.07 -12.59
C GLY A 27 -10.68 1.94 -11.73
N ARG A 28 -9.49 2.27 -12.27
CA ARG A 28 -8.44 3.01 -11.53
C ARG A 28 -8.86 4.40 -11.04
N LEU A 29 -9.84 5.03 -11.72
CA LEU A 29 -10.23 6.43 -11.49
C LEU A 29 -11.03 6.60 -10.19
N ALA A 30 -11.63 5.53 -9.67
CA ALA A 30 -12.41 5.56 -8.43
C ALA A 30 -11.55 5.34 -7.17
N LEU A 31 -10.26 5.04 -7.34
CA LEU A 31 -9.34 4.75 -6.25
C LEU A 31 -8.51 5.98 -5.91
N SER A 32 -8.34 6.20 -4.62
CA SER A 32 -7.38 7.16 -4.10
C SER A 32 -5.95 6.65 -4.32
N ASP A 33 -4.97 7.55 -4.35
CA ASP A 33 -3.54 7.20 -4.49
C ASP A 33 -3.09 6.18 -3.43
N ALA A 34 -3.59 6.33 -2.20
CA ALA A 34 -3.33 5.38 -1.12
C ALA A 34 -3.94 3.99 -1.39
N GLU A 35 -5.10 3.89 -2.02
CA GLU A 35 -5.71 2.61 -2.38
C GLU A 35 -4.92 1.95 -3.52
N LEU A 36 -4.47 2.73 -4.50
CA LEU A 36 -3.58 2.27 -5.58
C LEU A 36 -2.28 1.68 -5.03
N ILE A 37 -1.65 2.36 -4.07
CA ILE A 37 -0.48 1.82 -3.37
C ILE A 37 -0.87 0.58 -2.57
N ALA A 38 -2.02 0.55 -1.91
CA ALA A 38 -2.45 -0.61 -1.13
C ALA A 38 -2.59 -1.87 -2.01
N ILE A 39 -3.04 -1.73 -3.26
CA ILE A 39 -3.09 -2.81 -4.26
C ILE A 39 -1.67 -3.24 -4.67
N LEU A 40 -0.78 -2.28 -4.90
CA LEU A 40 0.63 -2.52 -5.24
C LEU A 40 1.38 -3.29 -4.14
N ILE A 41 1.16 -2.90 -2.89
CA ILE A 41 1.72 -3.54 -1.70
C ILE A 41 1.04 -4.91 -1.48
N GLY A 42 -0.26 -5.01 -1.77
CA GLY A 42 -1.05 -6.26 -1.74
C GLY A 42 -1.42 -6.76 -0.33
N SER A 43 -0.67 -6.36 0.70
CA SER A 43 -0.92 -6.72 2.10
C SER A 43 -0.37 -5.67 3.05
N GLY A 44 -1.08 -5.44 4.16
CA GLY A 44 -0.61 -4.57 5.24
C GLY A 44 0.48 -5.21 6.09
N ASN A 45 0.77 -4.58 7.23
CA ASN A 45 1.66 -5.14 8.23
C ASN A 45 0.87 -5.70 9.43
N ARG A 46 1.57 -6.17 10.46
CA ARG A 46 0.96 -6.76 11.66
C ARG A 46 0.26 -5.74 12.56
N THR A 47 0.49 -4.44 12.34
CA THR A 47 0.01 -3.30 13.11
C THR A 47 -1.01 -2.42 12.36
N GLU A 48 -1.11 -2.50 11.02
CA GLU A 48 -1.98 -1.67 10.19
C GLU A 48 -2.29 -2.35 8.82
N SER A 49 -3.47 -2.07 8.26
CA SER A 49 -3.89 -2.61 6.95
C SER A 49 -3.10 -2.01 5.77
N ALA A 50 -3.18 -2.63 4.59
CA ALA A 50 -2.48 -2.15 3.38
C ALA A 50 -2.82 -0.68 3.06
N VAL A 51 -4.10 -0.30 3.23
CA VAL A 51 -4.57 1.08 3.03
C VAL A 51 -4.00 2.04 4.08
N GLY A 52 -3.94 1.62 5.35
CA GLY A 52 -3.35 2.44 6.42
C GLY A 52 -1.87 2.70 6.21
N LEU A 53 -1.13 1.64 5.89
CA LEU A 53 0.30 1.73 5.55
C LEU A 53 0.52 2.65 4.35
N SER A 54 -0.29 2.49 3.31
CA SER A 54 -0.24 3.32 2.10
C SER A 54 -0.50 4.79 2.38
N LYS A 55 -1.49 5.11 3.22
CA LYS A 55 -1.76 6.49 3.65
C LYS A 55 -0.58 7.09 4.39
N ARG A 56 0.06 6.36 5.30
CA ARG A 56 1.27 6.83 6.02
C ARG A 56 2.44 7.10 5.09
N ILE A 57 2.64 6.22 4.12
CA ILE A 57 3.69 6.35 3.10
C ILE A 57 3.42 7.60 2.25
N LEU A 58 2.19 7.71 1.74
CA LEU A 58 1.77 8.84 0.90
C LEU A 58 1.84 10.18 1.66
N ALA A 59 1.51 10.19 2.95
CA ALA A 59 1.65 11.35 3.82
C ALA A 59 3.12 11.79 3.96
N THR A 60 4.07 10.86 3.93
CA THR A 60 5.50 11.18 3.99
C THR A 60 6.03 11.74 2.67
N SER A 61 5.40 11.37 1.55
CA SER A 61 5.72 11.88 0.20
C SER A 61 4.82 13.03 -0.23
N SER A 62 4.23 13.78 0.71
CA SER A 62 3.40 14.96 0.44
C SER A 62 2.23 14.70 -0.54
N ASN A 63 1.57 13.55 -0.37
CA ASN A 63 0.48 13.08 -1.25
C ASN A 63 0.87 12.88 -2.73
N ASN A 64 2.17 12.85 -3.06
CA ASN A 64 2.64 12.70 -4.44
C ASN A 64 3.14 11.29 -4.74
N LEU A 65 2.38 10.55 -5.57
CA LEU A 65 2.80 9.24 -6.10
C LEU A 65 4.13 9.31 -6.87
N SER A 66 4.33 10.39 -7.62
CA SER A 66 5.54 10.60 -8.43
C SER A 66 6.79 10.74 -7.55
N GLU A 67 6.68 11.49 -6.44
CA GLU A 67 7.75 11.61 -5.44
C GLU A 67 7.97 10.28 -4.72
N LEU A 68 6.89 9.60 -4.31
CA LEU A 68 6.99 8.31 -3.68
C LEU A 68 7.72 7.29 -4.56
N GLY A 69 7.47 7.32 -5.87
CA GLY A 69 8.20 6.52 -6.83
C GLY A 69 9.68 6.88 -6.88
N LYS A 70 10.05 8.16 -6.77
CA LYS A 70 11.45 8.60 -6.79
C LYS A 70 12.20 8.25 -5.50
N GLN A 71 11.49 8.04 -4.39
CA GLN A 71 12.11 7.65 -3.14
C GLN A 71 12.79 6.29 -3.21
N SER A 72 13.90 6.19 -2.47
CA SER A 72 14.67 4.97 -2.39
C SER A 72 13.97 3.91 -1.55
N VAL A 73 14.20 2.65 -1.90
CA VAL A 73 13.75 1.47 -1.13
C VAL A 73 14.20 1.55 0.33
N LYS A 74 15.34 2.18 0.63
CA LYS A 74 15.82 2.44 2.00
C LYS A 74 14.89 3.33 2.81
N ASP A 75 14.34 4.38 2.22
CA ASP A 75 13.38 5.27 2.91
C ASP A 75 12.05 4.56 3.13
N LEU A 76 11.64 3.73 2.17
CA LEU A 76 10.48 2.85 2.33
C LEU A 76 10.71 1.78 3.42
N MET A 77 11.94 1.26 3.56
CA MET A 77 12.23 0.29 4.62
C MET A 77 12.18 0.87 6.04
N LYS A 78 12.17 2.20 6.22
CA LYS A 78 11.95 2.84 7.54
C LYS A 78 10.53 2.61 8.07
N PHE A 79 9.57 2.31 7.20
CA PHE A 79 8.20 2.00 7.61
C PHE A 79 8.11 0.54 8.08
N LYS A 80 7.69 0.33 9.33
CA LYS A 80 7.46 -1.00 9.89
C LYS A 80 6.56 -1.82 8.95
N GLY A 81 7.01 -3.02 8.57
CA GLY A 81 6.24 -3.92 7.71
C GLY A 81 6.43 -3.77 6.20
N MET A 82 7.26 -2.83 5.74
CA MET A 82 7.62 -2.70 4.31
C MET A 82 8.83 -3.53 3.88
N GLY A 83 9.45 -4.33 4.74
CA GLY A 83 10.69 -5.05 4.42
C GLY A 83 10.61 -5.92 3.16
N PHE A 84 9.57 -6.75 3.03
CA PHE A 84 9.37 -7.60 1.84
C PHE A 84 8.73 -6.82 0.67
N VAL A 85 7.84 -5.88 0.97
CA VAL A 85 7.14 -5.04 -0.03
C VAL A 85 8.12 -4.15 -0.79
N ALA A 86 9.06 -3.54 -0.10
CA ALA A 86 10.06 -2.66 -0.71
C ALA A 86 10.97 -3.46 -1.67
N HIS A 87 11.17 -4.76 -1.40
CA HIS A 87 11.84 -5.67 -2.32
C HIS A 87 11.01 -5.90 -3.60
N LEU A 88 9.69 -6.06 -3.49
CA LEU A 88 8.79 -6.17 -4.64
C LEU A 88 8.76 -4.87 -5.49
N PHE A 89 8.76 -3.71 -4.83
CA PHE A 89 8.91 -2.41 -5.49
C PHE A 89 10.21 -2.33 -6.29
N ARG A 90 11.32 -2.85 -5.75
CA ARG A 90 12.61 -2.89 -6.46
C ARG A 90 12.58 -3.76 -7.71
N ILE A 91 11.94 -4.94 -7.64
CA ILE A 91 11.80 -5.84 -8.79
C ILE A 91 10.97 -5.18 -9.91
N ARG A 92 9.87 -4.50 -9.54
CA ARG A 92 9.01 -3.81 -10.51
C ARG A 92 9.63 -2.52 -11.07
N LYS A 93 10.40 -1.78 -10.27
CA LYS A 93 11.19 -0.60 -10.71
C LYS A 93 12.24 -0.98 -11.75
N LYS A 94 12.96 -2.09 -11.55
CA LYS A 94 13.95 -2.58 -12.52
C LYS A 94 13.33 -3.00 -13.87
N LYS A 95 12.09 -3.48 -13.89
CA LYS A 95 11.39 -3.87 -15.13
C LYS A 95 10.86 -2.70 -15.96
N VAL A 96 10.76 -1.49 -15.40
CA VAL A 96 10.24 -0.29 -16.10
C VAL A 96 11.36 0.57 -16.70
N GLN A 97 12.62 0.32 -16.33
CA GLN A 97 13.79 1.03 -16.86
C GLN A 97 14.65 0.20 -17.82
N ALA A 98 14.10 -0.90 -18.35
CA ALA A 98 14.76 -1.76 -19.34
C ALA A 98 13.97 -1.75 -20.65
#